data_AF-A0AAD4C3X6-F1
#
_entry.id   AF-A0AAD4C3X6-F1
#
_cell.length_a   1.000
_cell.length_b   1.000
_cell.length_c   1.000
_cell.angle_alpha   90.00
_cell.angle_beta   90.00
_cell.angle_gamma   90.00
#
_symmetry.space_group_name_H-M   'P 1'
#
loop_
_entity.id
_entity.type
_entity.pdbx_description
1 polymer ?
#
loop_
_entity_poly.entity_id
_entity_poly.type
_entity_poly.pdbx_seq_one_letter_code
_entity_poly.pdbx_strand_id
1 'polypeptide(L)'
;MTPVNVALQSRPQDWVYVSEGGSTIVFSYTGPVHPDFTGKILRLRKTSLNVASTIDAEDDPVIAFQNTVIAALVPSQFLPDLEVILLDAAWLAALEALRDGDRPAERRAKDQIDKARQKGILATDLIGGADILAIEIKPKWGFLPNSAHLSQETAEIKTSTCRFCMHTRFKFKDGDVSTRYCPLDLFSKDDARVRRAIRDLWGGWVQSNGSLNNMRLFVSGKMIRPSELYSSLGEFLAVSTEVHEALATALLPLLHTVLETISGLQR
;
A
#
# COMPACT_ATOMS: atom_id res chain seq x y z
N MET A 1 13.85 -4.37 -26.00
CA MET A 1 14.81 -4.26 -24.88
C MET A 1 14.97 -5.62 -24.26
N THR A 2 16.19 -6.02 -23.92
CA THR A 2 16.43 -7.26 -23.16
C THR A 2 15.87 -7.08 -21.75
N PRO A 3 15.16 -8.07 -21.17
CA PRO A 3 14.66 -7.95 -19.81
C PRO A 3 15.81 -7.70 -18.82
N VAL A 4 15.64 -6.71 -17.95
CA VAL A 4 16.55 -6.40 -16.85
C VAL A 4 16.69 -7.63 -15.95
N ASN A 5 17.92 -8.01 -15.61
CA ASN A 5 18.20 -9.14 -14.72
C ASN A 5 18.83 -8.60 -13.44
N VAL A 6 18.06 -8.66 -12.35
CA VAL A 6 18.46 -8.06 -11.06
C VAL A 6 19.76 -8.63 -10.53
N ALA A 7 20.02 -9.92 -10.79
CA ALA A 7 21.18 -10.62 -10.27
C ALA A 7 22.48 -10.27 -11.00
N LEU A 8 22.39 -9.84 -12.26
CA LEU A 8 23.55 -9.42 -13.05
C LEU A 8 23.90 -7.94 -12.83
N GLN A 9 22.95 -7.15 -12.34
CA GLN A 9 23.04 -5.68 -12.35
C GLN A 9 22.95 -5.06 -10.96
N SER A 10 22.62 -5.83 -9.91
CA SER A 10 22.57 -5.36 -8.53
C SER A 10 22.96 -6.44 -7.53
N ARG A 11 23.34 -6.04 -6.32
CA ARG A 11 23.65 -6.96 -5.22
C ARG A 11 22.51 -6.97 -4.20
N PRO A 12 22.31 -8.06 -3.44
CA PRO A 12 21.29 -8.11 -2.40
C PRO A 12 21.40 -6.98 -1.35
N GLN A 13 22.62 -6.49 -1.07
CA GLN A 13 22.84 -5.38 -0.13
C GLN A 13 22.25 -4.06 -0.61
N ASP A 14 22.10 -3.89 -1.92
CA ASP A 14 21.57 -2.68 -2.55
C ASP A 14 20.04 -2.59 -2.39
N TRP A 15 19.38 -3.60 -1.80
CA TRP A 15 17.94 -3.65 -1.59
C TRP A 15 17.59 -3.72 -0.11
N VAL A 16 16.74 -2.80 0.36
CA VAL A 16 16.34 -2.67 1.77
C VAL A 16 14.86 -2.98 1.92
N TYR A 17 14.49 -3.75 2.94
CA TYR A 17 13.10 -4.11 3.21
C TYR A 17 12.24 -2.86 3.49
N VAL A 18 11.07 -2.78 2.86
CA VAL A 18 10.11 -1.68 3.02
C VAL A 18 8.85 -2.16 3.75
N SER A 19 8.16 -3.14 3.16
CA SER A 19 6.91 -3.65 3.70
C SER A 19 6.52 -4.98 3.04
N GLU A 20 5.55 -5.66 3.65
CA GLU A 20 4.96 -6.86 3.06
C GLU A 20 3.44 -6.98 3.29
N GLY A 21 2.79 -7.69 2.37
CA GLY A 21 1.37 -8.01 2.39
C GLY A 21 1.11 -9.51 2.56
N GLY A 22 -0.05 -9.97 2.08
CA GLY A 22 -0.39 -11.40 2.08
C GLY A 22 0.44 -12.21 1.10
N SER A 23 0.69 -11.67 -0.09
CA SER A 23 1.25 -12.42 -1.24
C SER A 23 2.53 -11.81 -1.82
N THR A 24 2.95 -10.64 -1.33
CA THR A 24 4.07 -9.86 -1.88
C THR A 24 4.90 -9.25 -0.76
N ILE A 25 6.21 -9.18 -0.98
CA ILE A 25 7.20 -8.43 -0.18
C ILE A 25 7.87 -7.38 -1.06
N VAL A 26 8.24 -6.24 -0.47
CA VAL A 26 8.74 -5.07 -1.19
C VAL A 26 10.07 -4.60 -0.61
N PHE A 27 11.02 -4.31 -1.50
CA PHE A 27 12.33 -3.75 -1.18
C PHE A 27 12.57 -2.45 -1.95
N SER A 28 13.22 -1.45 -1.36
CA SER A 28 13.65 -0.22 -2.04
C SER A 28 15.12 -0.34 -2.45
N TYR A 29 15.47 0.20 -3.61
CA TYR A 29 16.85 0.25 -4.08
C TYR A 29 17.61 1.41 -3.43
N THR A 30 18.69 1.09 -2.73
CA THR A 30 19.59 2.03 -2.05
C THR A 30 21.05 1.87 -2.49
N GLY A 31 21.28 1.23 -3.64
CA GLY A 31 22.61 1.04 -4.21
C GLY A 31 23.16 2.29 -4.93
N PRO A 32 24.33 2.16 -5.59
CA PRO A 32 24.87 3.21 -6.46
C PRO A 32 23.89 3.62 -7.55
N VAL A 33 24.05 4.82 -8.11
CA VAL A 33 23.19 5.30 -9.21
C VAL A 33 23.18 4.29 -10.36
N HIS A 34 21.99 3.82 -10.73
CA HIS A 34 21.77 2.80 -11.75
C HIS A 34 20.56 3.18 -12.62
N PRO A 35 20.66 3.11 -13.96
CA PRO A 35 19.60 3.54 -14.86
C PRO A 35 18.26 2.83 -14.63
N ASP A 36 18.29 1.54 -14.31
CA ASP A 36 17.08 0.73 -14.16
C ASP A 36 16.58 0.63 -12.71
N PHE A 37 17.37 1.01 -11.70
CA PHE A 37 17.04 0.73 -10.28
C PHE A 37 16.92 1.98 -9.41
N THR A 38 17.60 3.08 -9.75
CA THR A 38 17.49 4.31 -8.97
C THR A 38 16.06 4.82 -8.97
N GLY A 39 15.50 5.03 -7.77
CA GLY A 39 14.10 5.44 -7.60
C GLY A 39 13.09 4.32 -7.87
N LYS A 40 13.50 3.05 -7.79
CA LYS A 40 12.62 1.88 -7.96
C LYS A 40 12.56 1.05 -6.67
N ILE A 41 11.43 0.36 -6.53
CA ILE A 41 11.23 -0.74 -5.59
C ILE A 41 11.18 -2.08 -6.34
N LEU A 42 11.60 -3.14 -5.67
CA LEU A 42 11.48 -4.52 -6.09
C LEU A 42 10.33 -5.20 -5.35
N ARG A 43 9.37 -5.74 -6.09
CA ARG A 43 8.23 -6.51 -5.56
C ARG A 43 8.40 -7.98 -5.89
N LEU A 44 8.47 -8.82 -4.87
CA LEU A 44 8.66 -10.26 -4.98
C LEU A 44 7.45 -11.02 -4.43
N ARG A 45 7.14 -12.17 -5.04
CA ARG A 45 6.09 -13.07 -4.56
C ARG A 45 6.56 -13.86 -3.35
N LYS A 46 5.60 -14.20 -2.49
CA LYS A 46 5.82 -15.05 -1.32
C LYS A 46 5.15 -16.40 -1.49
N THR A 47 5.70 -17.41 -0.84
CA THR A 47 5.10 -18.73 -0.71
C THR A 47 4.94 -19.11 0.76
N SER A 48 3.88 -19.85 1.06
CA SER A 48 3.61 -20.34 2.42
C SER A 48 4.61 -21.42 2.79
N LEU A 49 5.08 -21.43 4.04
CA LEU A 49 5.96 -22.51 4.53
C LEU A 49 5.23 -23.87 4.61
N ASN A 50 3.90 -23.85 4.74
CA ASN A 50 3.07 -25.03 4.98
C ASN A 50 2.42 -25.61 3.72
N VAL A 51 2.64 -25.03 2.54
CA VAL A 51 2.02 -25.49 1.29
C VAL A 51 3.13 -25.64 0.25
N ALA A 52 3.29 -26.85 -0.28
CA ALA A 52 4.18 -27.10 -1.40
C ALA A 52 3.77 -26.20 -2.58
N SER A 53 4.72 -25.45 -3.13
CA SER A 53 4.50 -24.57 -4.28
C SER A 53 3.95 -25.40 -5.45
N THR A 54 2.72 -25.11 -5.89
CA THR A 54 2.25 -25.63 -7.18
C THR A 54 3.09 -25.00 -8.27
N ILE A 55 3.75 -25.84 -9.08
CA ILE A 55 4.75 -25.47 -10.09
C ILE A 55 4.14 -24.65 -11.24
N ASP A 56 2.82 -24.60 -11.38
CA ASP A 56 2.15 -23.88 -12.45
C ASP A 56 1.57 -22.55 -11.97
N ALA A 57 2.35 -21.48 -12.08
CA ALA A 57 1.77 -20.16 -12.16
C ALA A 57 2.35 -19.47 -13.38
N GLU A 58 1.51 -19.34 -14.41
CA GLU A 58 1.70 -18.48 -15.56
C GLU A 58 2.35 -17.13 -15.18
N ASP A 59 3.04 -16.54 -16.16
CA ASP A 59 3.55 -15.16 -16.12
C ASP A 59 2.60 -14.24 -15.36
N ASP A 60 3.13 -13.42 -14.43
CA ASP A 60 2.33 -12.69 -13.46
C ASP A 60 1.14 -11.96 -14.13
N PRO A 61 -0.10 -12.48 -14.02
CA PRO A 61 -1.24 -11.93 -14.74
C PRO A 61 -1.54 -10.51 -14.29
N VAL A 62 -0.96 -10.06 -13.17
CA VAL A 62 -1.09 -8.70 -12.65
C VAL A 62 -0.54 -7.66 -13.63
N ILE A 63 0.53 -7.93 -14.36
CA ILE A 63 1.12 -6.93 -15.28
C ILE A 63 0.31 -6.88 -16.57
N ALA A 64 -0.06 -8.04 -17.12
CA ALA A 64 -0.94 -8.10 -18.27
C ALA A 64 -2.29 -7.44 -17.96
N PHE A 65 -2.84 -7.68 -16.76
CA PHE A 65 -4.05 -7.02 -16.26
C PHE A 65 -3.84 -5.52 -16.07
N GLN A 66 -2.71 -5.09 -15.52
CA GLN A 66 -2.43 -3.67 -15.35
C GLN A 66 -2.33 -2.94 -16.69
N ASN A 67 -1.59 -3.50 -17.65
CA ASN A 67 -1.35 -2.87 -18.95
C ASN A 67 -2.58 -2.92 -19.86
N THR A 68 -3.37 -3.99 -19.79
CA THR A 68 -4.51 -4.20 -20.71
C THR A 68 -5.82 -3.68 -20.13
N VAL A 69 -6.01 -3.77 -18.81
CA VAL A 69 -7.29 -3.43 -18.15
C VAL A 69 -7.16 -2.13 -17.36
N ILE A 70 -6.22 -2.05 -16.41
CA ILE A 70 -6.14 -0.89 -15.50
C ILE A 70 -5.71 0.38 -16.26
N ALA A 71 -4.73 0.29 -17.15
CA ALA A 71 -4.24 1.43 -17.92
C ALA A 71 -5.29 2.01 -18.89
N ALA A 72 -6.32 1.24 -19.26
CA ALA A 72 -7.45 1.72 -20.05
C ALA A 72 -8.50 2.47 -19.21
N LEU A 73 -8.53 2.24 -17.90
CA LEU A 73 -9.56 2.74 -16.98
C LEU A 73 -9.07 3.88 -16.08
N VAL A 74 -7.77 3.93 -15.79
CA VAL A 74 -7.16 4.89 -14.87
C VAL A 74 -6.13 5.72 -15.64
N PRO A 75 -6.20 7.07 -15.58
CA PRO A 75 -5.21 7.93 -16.21
C PRO A 75 -3.78 7.57 -15.79
N SER A 76 -2.86 7.55 -16.76
CA SER A 76 -1.47 7.12 -16.55
C SER A 76 -0.74 7.90 -15.47
N GLN A 77 -1.07 9.19 -15.27
CA GLN A 77 -0.53 10.03 -14.19
C GLN A 77 -0.83 9.51 -12.76
N PHE A 78 -1.80 8.60 -12.60
CA PHE A 78 -2.14 7.97 -11.32
C PHE A 78 -1.63 6.52 -11.21
N LEU A 79 -0.95 6.02 -12.24
CA LEU A 79 -0.44 4.65 -12.28
C LEU A 79 1.08 4.66 -12.08
N PRO A 80 1.63 3.78 -11.23
CA PRO A 80 3.07 3.59 -11.15
C PRO A 80 3.57 2.86 -12.39
N ASP A 81 4.77 3.21 -12.84
CA ASP A 81 5.48 2.45 -13.87
C ASP A 81 5.83 1.07 -13.32
N LEU A 82 5.44 0.02 -14.04
CA LEU A 82 5.77 -1.36 -13.71
C LEU A 82 6.58 -2.02 -14.81
N GLU A 83 7.65 -2.70 -14.40
CA GLU A 83 8.55 -3.38 -15.31
C GLU A 83 8.78 -4.83 -14.86
N VAL A 84 8.67 -5.77 -15.80
CA VAL A 84 9.02 -7.18 -15.57
C VAL A 84 10.54 -7.30 -15.57
N ILE A 85 11.06 -7.92 -14.54
CA ILE A 85 12.48 -8.26 -14.45
C ILE A 85 12.68 -9.77 -14.29
N LEU A 86 13.85 -10.23 -14.68
CA LEU A 86 14.29 -11.59 -14.44
C LEU A 86 14.94 -11.72 -13.05
N LEU A 87 14.60 -12.81 -12.38
CA LEU A 87 15.08 -13.17 -11.07
C LEU A 87 15.96 -14.43 -11.16
N ASP A 88 16.93 -14.49 -10.26
CA ASP A 88 17.78 -15.66 -10.06
C ASP A 88 17.52 -16.27 -8.67
N ALA A 89 17.37 -17.59 -8.60
CA ALA A 89 17.02 -18.28 -7.36
C ALA A 89 18.11 -18.15 -6.28
N ALA A 90 19.40 -18.15 -6.66
CA ALA A 90 20.50 -18.00 -5.72
C ALA A 90 20.57 -16.56 -5.20
N TRP A 91 20.33 -15.57 -6.06
CA TRP A 91 20.23 -14.17 -5.66
C TRP A 91 19.06 -13.93 -4.69
N LEU A 92 17.88 -14.51 -4.96
CA LEU A 92 16.73 -14.43 -4.06
C LEU A 92 17.02 -15.06 -2.69
N ALA A 93 17.71 -16.20 -2.66
CA ALA A 93 18.13 -16.84 -1.43
C ALA A 93 19.11 -15.96 -0.63
N ALA A 94 20.05 -15.30 -1.32
CA ALA A 94 20.99 -14.37 -0.68
C ALA A 94 20.30 -13.11 -0.14
N LEU A 95 19.32 -12.56 -0.86
CA LEU A 95 18.52 -11.44 -0.38
C LEU A 95 17.70 -11.82 0.86
N GLU A 96 17.03 -12.98 0.84
CA GLU A 96 16.27 -13.45 1.98
C GLU A 96 17.17 -13.65 3.20
N ALA A 97 18.29 -14.36 3.05
CA ALA A 97 19.23 -14.58 4.15
C ALA A 97 19.74 -13.26 4.76
N LEU A 98 19.91 -12.20 3.94
CA LEU A 98 20.34 -10.89 4.39
C LEU A 98 19.23 -10.09 5.09
N ARG A 99 17.99 -10.18 4.60
CA ARG A 99 16.89 -9.26 4.96
C ARG A 99 15.74 -9.88 5.74
N ASP A 100 15.74 -11.19 5.98
CA ASP A 100 14.65 -11.84 6.72
C ASP A 100 14.53 -11.28 8.15
N GLY A 101 15.66 -10.89 8.75
CA GLY A 101 15.72 -10.20 10.05
C GLY A 101 14.90 -8.91 10.12
N ASP A 102 14.71 -8.21 9.00
CA ASP A 102 13.99 -6.94 8.91
C ASP A 102 12.46 -7.12 8.91
N ARG A 103 11.99 -8.35 8.64
CA ARG A 103 10.57 -8.69 8.55
C ARG A 103 9.93 -8.86 9.94
N PRO A 104 8.62 -8.57 10.10
CA PRO A 104 7.89 -8.89 11.33
C PRO A 104 7.96 -10.39 11.66
N ALA A 105 8.09 -10.72 12.95
CA ALA A 105 8.31 -12.10 13.40
C ALA A 105 7.16 -13.04 12.98
N GLU A 106 5.92 -12.56 13.05
CA GLU A 106 4.72 -13.30 12.64
C GLU A 106 4.67 -13.56 11.13
N ARG A 107 5.35 -12.75 10.32
CA ARG A 107 5.47 -12.94 8.87
C ARG A 107 6.51 -13.97 8.52
N ARG A 108 7.70 -13.88 9.15
CA ARG A 108 8.75 -14.90 9.02
C ARG A 108 8.26 -16.30 9.36
N ALA A 109 7.43 -16.42 10.39
CA ALA A 109 6.86 -17.70 10.81
C ALA A 109 5.82 -18.28 9.83
N LYS A 110 5.31 -17.47 8.88
CA LYS A 110 4.20 -17.84 8.00
C LYS A 110 4.62 -18.11 6.57
N ASP A 111 5.48 -17.26 6.03
CA ASP A 111 5.80 -17.24 4.59
C ASP A 111 7.24 -16.77 4.32
N GLN A 112 7.73 -17.09 3.12
CA GLN A 112 9.08 -16.79 2.64
C GLN A 112 9.04 -16.28 1.20
N ILE A 113 10.14 -15.75 0.68
CA ILE A 113 10.30 -15.38 -0.72
C ILE A 113 10.18 -16.64 -1.58
N ASP A 114 9.37 -16.57 -2.64
CA ASP A 114 9.18 -17.68 -3.58
C ASP A 114 10.38 -17.75 -4.55
N LYS A 115 11.36 -18.58 -4.20
CA LYS A 115 12.62 -18.77 -4.96
C LYS A 115 12.43 -19.50 -6.29
N ALA A 116 11.27 -20.14 -6.51
CA ALA A 116 10.96 -20.78 -7.79
C ALA A 116 10.56 -19.78 -8.87
N ARG A 117 10.24 -18.53 -8.50
CA ARG A 117 9.84 -17.48 -9.45
C ARG A 117 11.05 -16.93 -10.20
N GLN A 118 10.96 -16.96 -11.52
CA GLN A 118 11.96 -16.39 -12.42
C GLN A 118 11.65 -14.94 -12.84
N LYS A 119 10.49 -14.41 -12.47
CA LYS A 119 10.06 -13.05 -12.80
C LYS A 119 9.63 -12.29 -11.55
N GLY A 120 10.02 -11.03 -11.49
CA GLY A 120 9.64 -10.06 -10.46
C GLY A 120 9.15 -8.76 -11.09
N ILE A 121 8.79 -7.80 -10.24
CA ILE A 121 8.31 -6.49 -10.67
C ILE A 121 9.19 -5.40 -10.08
N LEU A 122 9.75 -4.55 -10.94
CA LEU A 122 10.18 -3.22 -10.53
C LEU A 122 9.01 -2.27 -10.62
N ALA A 123 8.89 -1.38 -9.63
CA ALA A 123 7.93 -0.29 -9.66
C ALA A 123 8.59 1.02 -9.23
N THR A 124 8.04 2.16 -9.63
CA THR A 124 8.47 3.46 -9.10
C THR A 124 8.41 3.46 -7.56
N ASP A 125 9.49 3.91 -6.92
CA ASP A 125 9.51 4.13 -5.48
C ASP A 125 8.78 5.44 -5.15
N LEU A 126 7.55 5.30 -4.66
CA LEU A 126 6.69 6.43 -4.30
C LEU A 126 6.87 6.90 -2.85
N ILE A 127 7.72 6.23 -2.07
CA ILE A 127 7.93 6.55 -0.65
C ILE A 127 9.38 6.94 -0.35
N GLY A 128 10.33 6.52 -1.18
CA GLY A 128 11.76 6.80 -1.05
C GLY A 128 12.14 8.21 -1.50
N GLY A 129 13.40 8.58 -1.22
CA GLY A 129 13.97 9.90 -1.49
C GLY A 129 14.18 10.72 -0.22
N ALA A 130 15.26 11.51 -0.19
CA ALA A 130 15.49 12.46 0.90
C ALA A 130 14.37 13.50 0.91
N ASP A 131 13.93 13.89 2.10
CA ASP A 131 12.92 14.94 2.31
C ASP A 131 11.54 14.65 1.65
N ILE A 132 11.20 13.37 1.49
CA ILE A 132 9.88 12.94 1.00
C ILE A 132 8.98 12.50 2.16
N LEU A 133 7.79 13.07 2.23
CA LEU A 133 6.69 12.63 3.09
C LEU A 133 5.63 11.94 2.23
N ALA A 134 5.44 10.64 2.42
CA ALA A 134 4.44 9.87 1.67
C ALA A 134 3.34 9.29 2.58
N ILE A 135 2.12 9.25 2.06
CA ILE A 135 0.94 8.74 2.75
C ILE A 135 0.29 7.64 1.92
N GLU A 136 0.15 6.46 2.50
CA GLU A 136 -0.65 5.38 1.92
C GLU A 136 -2.05 5.42 2.54
N ILE A 137 -3.10 5.56 1.72
CA ILE A 137 -4.50 5.48 2.16
C ILE A 137 -5.17 4.26 1.51
N LYS A 138 -5.89 3.47 2.31
CA LYS A 138 -6.80 2.42 1.80
C LYS A 138 -8.24 2.95 1.85
N PRO A 139 -8.75 3.53 0.75
CA PRO A 139 -9.99 4.32 0.78
C PRO A 139 -11.25 3.45 1.01
N LYS A 140 -11.19 2.15 0.67
CA LYS A 140 -12.32 1.20 0.72
C LYS A 140 -13.42 1.60 -0.29
N TRP A 141 -14.67 1.20 -0.03
CA TRP A 141 -15.80 1.40 -0.94
C TRP A 141 -16.46 2.75 -0.72
N GLY A 142 -16.46 3.60 -1.74
CA GLY A 142 -17.03 4.95 -1.74
C GLY A 142 -18.49 5.05 -2.15
N PHE A 143 -19.24 3.95 -2.04
CA PHE A 143 -20.65 3.89 -2.44
C PHE A 143 -21.47 2.96 -1.55
N LEU A 144 -22.80 3.10 -1.65
CA LEU A 144 -23.77 2.17 -1.09
C LEU A 144 -24.42 1.39 -2.25
N PRO A 145 -24.66 0.08 -2.09
CA PRO A 145 -25.29 -0.74 -3.13
C PRO A 145 -26.71 -0.26 -3.46
N ASN A 146 -27.12 -0.47 -4.71
CA ASN A 146 -28.48 -0.21 -5.16
C ASN A 146 -29.46 -1.23 -4.54
N SER A 147 -30.57 -0.76 -3.98
CA SER A 147 -31.61 -1.60 -3.37
C SER A 147 -32.22 -2.62 -4.32
N ALA A 148 -32.24 -2.33 -5.63
CA ALA A 148 -32.76 -3.24 -6.67
C ALA A 148 -31.97 -4.55 -6.78
N HIS A 149 -30.74 -4.60 -6.26
CA HIS A 149 -29.87 -5.78 -6.30
C HIS A 149 -29.70 -6.43 -4.92
N LEU A 150 -30.57 -6.09 -3.96
CA LEU A 150 -30.51 -6.56 -2.58
C LEU A 150 -31.74 -7.41 -2.23
N SER A 151 -31.54 -8.39 -1.36
CA SER A 151 -32.65 -9.10 -0.72
C SER A 151 -33.38 -8.16 0.24
N GLN A 152 -34.68 -8.39 0.42
CA GLN A 152 -35.50 -7.63 1.36
C GLN A 152 -34.92 -7.64 2.79
N GLU A 153 -34.34 -8.77 3.21
CA GLU A 153 -33.71 -8.95 4.53
C GLU A 153 -32.51 -8.02 4.77
N THR A 154 -31.73 -7.71 3.73
CA THR A 154 -30.47 -6.96 3.89
C THR A 154 -30.52 -5.55 3.33
N ALA A 155 -31.57 -5.20 2.60
CA ALA A 155 -31.71 -3.93 1.90
C ALA A 155 -31.57 -2.74 2.85
N GLU A 156 -32.38 -2.67 3.91
CA GLU A 156 -32.43 -1.54 4.84
C GLU A 156 -31.05 -1.18 5.43
N ILE A 157 -30.30 -2.19 5.87
CA ILE A 157 -28.98 -1.99 6.47
C ILE A 157 -27.94 -1.63 5.41
N LYS A 158 -27.90 -2.37 4.29
CA LYS A 158 -26.85 -2.19 3.27
C LYS A 158 -27.01 -0.90 2.48
N THR A 159 -28.20 -0.31 2.42
CA THR A 159 -28.44 1.00 1.77
C THR A 159 -28.27 2.20 2.71
N SER A 160 -28.06 1.98 4.01
CA SER A 160 -27.88 3.04 5.01
C SER A 160 -26.51 3.01 5.70
N THR A 161 -25.84 1.86 5.70
CA THR A 161 -24.55 1.66 6.38
C THR A 161 -23.49 1.18 5.40
N CYS A 162 -22.35 1.86 5.35
CA CYS A 162 -21.30 1.50 4.39
C CYS A 162 -20.64 0.14 4.73
N ARG A 163 -20.12 -0.53 3.69
CA ARG A 163 -19.47 -1.84 3.81
C ARG A 163 -18.32 -1.84 4.82
N PHE A 164 -17.57 -0.74 4.91
CA PHE A 164 -16.47 -0.59 5.86
C PHE A 164 -16.97 -0.55 7.30
N CYS A 165 -17.93 0.32 7.62
CA CYS A 165 -18.48 0.46 8.96
C CYS A 165 -19.09 -0.88 9.46
N MET A 166 -19.85 -1.57 8.61
CA MET A 166 -20.36 -2.91 8.94
C MET A 166 -19.21 -3.89 9.24
N HIS A 167 -18.14 -3.87 8.44
CA HIS A 167 -17.00 -4.78 8.64
C HIS A 167 -16.23 -4.48 9.92
N THR A 168 -16.00 -3.20 10.21
CA THR A 168 -15.30 -2.74 11.40
C THR A 168 -16.08 -3.17 12.63
N ARG A 169 -17.42 -2.99 12.63
CA ARG A 169 -18.27 -3.46 13.72
C ARG A 169 -18.25 -4.97 13.89
N PHE A 170 -18.32 -5.73 12.80
CA PHE A 170 -18.25 -7.20 12.84
C PHE A 170 -16.92 -7.72 13.37
N LYS A 171 -15.81 -7.07 13.03
CA LYS A 171 -14.46 -7.46 13.49
C LYS A 171 -14.13 -7.00 14.90
N PHE A 172 -14.90 -6.07 15.45
CA PHE A 172 -14.62 -5.45 16.75
C PHE A 172 -14.69 -6.49 17.87
N LYS A 173 -13.57 -6.69 18.57
CA LYS A 173 -13.47 -7.44 19.82
C LYS A 173 -13.23 -6.50 21.00
N ASP A 174 -13.50 -6.96 22.21
CA ASP A 174 -13.15 -6.20 23.41
C ASP A 174 -11.65 -5.89 23.44
N GLY A 175 -11.31 -4.60 23.54
CA GLY A 175 -9.92 -4.10 23.48
C GLY A 175 -9.44 -3.64 22.10
N ASP A 176 -10.22 -3.83 21.03
CA ASP A 176 -9.86 -3.32 19.70
C ASP A 176 -9.99 -1.80 19.61
N VAL A 177 -9.11 -1.18 18.83
CA VAL A 177 -9.15 0.27 18.57
C VAL A 177 -10.27 0.57 17.59
N SER A 178 -11.23 1.38 18.02
CA SER A 178 -12.32 1.88 17.17
C SER A 178 -11.82 2.98 16.24
N THR A 179 -12.28 2.97 14.99
CA THR A 179 -12.06 4.06 14.03
C THR A 179 -13.39 4.70 13.66
N ARG A 180 -13.38 6.03 13.54
CA ARG A 180 -14.52 6.82 13.05
C ARG A 180 -14.50 7.04 11.55
N TYR A 181 -13.45 6.58 10.86
CA TYR A 181 -13.28 6.78 9.43
C TYR A 181 -14.46 6.19 8.65
N CYS A 182 -15.07 7.02 7.80
CA CYS A 182 -16.12 6.60 6.87
C CYS A 182 -15.66 6.86 5.42
N PRO A 183 -15.55 5.82 4.57
CA PRO A 183 -15.26 5.99 3.15
C PRO A 183 -16.25 6.92 2.44
N LEU A 184 -17.53 6.91 2.80
CA LEU A 184 -18.53 7.77 2.17
C LEU A 184 -18.24 9.26 2.40
N ASP A 185 -17.52 9.61 3.47
CA ASP A 185 -17.05 10.98 3.70
C ASP A 185 -15.85 11.31 2.81
N LEU A 186 -14.89 10.37 2.67
CA LEU A 186 -13.72 10.55 1.80
C LEU A 186 -14.12 10.69 0.32
N PHE A 187 -15.13 9.97 -0.14
CA PHE A 187 -15.64 10.01 -1.51
C PHE A 187 -16.78 11.03 -1.72
N SER A 188 -17.07 11.89 -0.73
CA SER A 188 -18.27 12.74 -0.76
C SER A 188 -18.22 13.91 -1.74
N LYS A 189 -17.02 14.29 -2.21
CA LYS A 189 -16.74 15.56 -2.90
C LYS A 189 -17.05 16.83 -2.08
N ASP A 190 -17.46 16.68 -0.82
CA ASP A 190 -17.70 17.78 0.10
C ASP A 190 -16.44 18.00 0.96
N ASP A 191 -15.83 19.19 0.84
CA ASP A 191 -14.56 19.50 1.49
C ASP A 191 -14.58 19.27 3.00
N ALA A 192 -15.68 19.62 3.67
CA ALA A 192 -15.79 19.46 5.12
C ALA A 192 -15.84 17.98 5.51
N ARG A 193 -16.57 17.15 4.75
CA ARG A 193 -16.62 15.70 4.94
C ARG A 193 -15.29 15.03 4.60
N VAL A 194 -14.63 15.43 3.51
CA VAL A 194 -13.31 14.88 3.14
C VAL A 194 -12.27 15.22 4.22
N ARG A 195 -12.24 16.46 4.71
CA ARG A 195 -11.37 16.86 5.84
C ARG A 195 -11.65 16.04 7.09
N ARG A 196 -12.93 15.82 7.43
CA ARG A 196 -13.32 14.92 8.53
C ARG A 196 -12.79 13.50 8.33
N ALA A 197 -12.92 12.94 7.13
CA ALA A 197 -12.41 11.60 6.82
C ALA A 197 -10.88 11.50 7.01
N ILE A 198 -10.13 12.51 6.58
CA ILE A 198 -8.67 12.58 6.78
C ILE A 198 -8.34 12.69 8.27
N ARG A 199 -9.06 13.52 9.02
CA ARG A 199 -8.89 13.65 10.47
C ARG A 199 -9.19 12.32 11.19
N ASP A 200 -10.22 11.59 10.78
CA ASP A 200 -10.55 10.30 11.37
C ASP A 200 -9.56 9.18 10.98
N LEU A 201 -8.98 9.23 9.77
CA LEU A 201 -7.84 8.38 9.38
C LEU A 201 -6.64 8.64 10.28
N TRP A 202 -6.28 9.92 10.47
CA TRP A 202 -5.20 10.33 11.36
C TRP A 202 -5.46 9.91 12.81
N GLY A 203 -6.66 10.19 13.33
CA GLY A 203 -7.06 9.83 14.68
C GLY A 203 -7.00 8.33 14.93
N GLY A 204 -7.45 7.52 13.96
CA GLY A 204 -7.30 6.06 14.02
C GLY A 204 -5.85 5.60 13.97
N TRP A 205 -5.02 6.22 13.12
CA TRP A 205 -3.59 5.92 13.04
C TRP A 205 -2.88 6.21 14.37
N VAL A 206 -3.14 7.37 15.00
CA VAL A 206 -2.60 7.74 16.31
C VAL A 206 -3.07 6.79 17.42
N GLN A 207 -4.39 6.60 17.56
CA GLN A 207 -4.98 5.77 18.62
C GLN A 207 -4.53 4.31 18.55
N SER A 208 -4.27 3.81 17.34
CA SER A 208 -3.82 2.43 17.11
C SER A 208 -2.31 2.25 17.15
N ASN A 209 -1.55 3.31 17.44
CA ASN A 209 -0.10 3.35 17.31
C ASN A 209 0.39 2.81 15.94
N GLY A 210 -0.35 3.13 14.88
CA GLY A 210 -0.06 2.69 13.51
C GLY A 210 -0.44 1.24 13.16
N SER A 211 -1.17 0.51 14.03
CA SER A 211 -1.58 -0.87 13.74
C SER A 211 -2.77 -0.96 12.77
N LEU A 212 -3.64 0.06 12.70
CA LEU A 212 -4.69 0.10 11.68
C LEU A 212 -4.11 0.31 10.28
N ASN A 213 -4.62 -0.45 9.30
CA ASN A 213 -4.06 -0.48 7.94
C ASN A 213 -4.73 0.48 6.94
N ASN A 214 -5.59 1.38 7.42
CA ASN A 214 -6.29 2.34 6.58
C ASN A 214 -5.41 3.52 6.16
N MET A 215 -4.41 3.86 6.97
CA MET A 215 -3.46 4.94 6.72
C MET A 215 -2.07 4.49 7.18
N ARG A 216 -1.03 4.81 6.40
CA ARG A 216 0.37 4.73 6.82
C ARG A 216 1.10 6.00 6.42
N LEU A 217 2.16 6.31 7.16
CA LEU A 217 2.98 7.48 6.97
C LEU A 217 4.44 7.03 6.78
N PHE A 218 5.10 7.60 5.78
CA PHE A 218 6.49 7.32 5.45
C PHE A 218 7.27 8.63 5.40
N VAL A 219 8.44 8.63 6.01
CA VAL A 219 9.40 9.73 5.93
C VAL A 219 10.69 9.18 5.34
N SER A 220 11.07 9.69 4.17
CA SER A 220 12.29 9.30 3.46
C SER A 220 12.43 7.78 3.31
N GLY A 221 11.37 7.12 2.85
CA GLY A 221 11.29 5.66 2.66
C GLY A 221 11.00 4.85 3.92
N LYS A 222 11.16 5.42 5.13
CA LYS A 222 10.90 4.71 6.38
C LYS A 222 9.44 4.86 6.81
N MET A 223 8.75 3.75 7.04
CA MET A 223 7.44 3.76 7.69
C MET A 223 7.60 4.22 9.14
N ILE A 224 6.86 5.25 9.54
CA ILE A 224 6.92 5.78 10.91
C ILE A 224 5.65 5.46 11.68
N ARG A 225 5.80 5.26 13.00
CA ARG A 225 4.68 5.15 13.95
C ARG A 225 4.38 6.50 14.60
N PRO A 226 3.18 6.68 15.20
CA PRO A 226 2.85 7.89 15.97
C PRO A 226 3.89 8.23 17.04
N SER A 227 4.48 7.23 17.69
CA SER A 227 5.55 7.42 18.68
C SER A 227 6.85 8.01 18.11
N GLU A 228 7.08 7.89 16.81
CA GLU A 228 8.29 8.37 16.11
C GLU A 228 8.06 9.70 15.38
N LEU A 229 6.84 10.28 15.50
CA LEU A 229 6.41 11.44 14.72
C LEU A 229 7.34 12.64 14.91
N TYR A 230 7.59 13.05 16.16
CA TYR A 230 8.39 14.24 16.46
C TYR A 230 9.88 14.07 16.15
N SER A 231 10.43 12.86 16.36
CA SER A 231 11.84 12.59 16.05
C SER A 231 12.09 12.47 14.55
N SER A 232 11.08 12.04 13.78
CA SER A 232 11.21 11.84 12.33
C SER A 232 10.80 13.06 11.49
N LEU A 233 9.93 13.93 12.03
CA LEU A 233 9.42 15.10 11.31
C LEU A 233 10.00 16.43 11.79
N GLY A 234 11.04 16.42 12.63
CA GLY A 234 11.66 17.65 13.15
C GLY A 234 12.06 18.64 12.06
N GLU A 235 12.46 18.16 10.88
CA GLU A 235 12.81 18.97 9.71
C GLU A 235 11.58 19.44 8.90
N PHE A 236 10.48 18.67 8.91
CA PHE A 236 9.23 19.00 8.19
C PHE A 236 8.27 19.90 8.97
N LEU A 237 8.35 19.89 10.31
CA LEU A 237 7.35 20.51 11.19
C LEU A 237 7.75 21.86 11.77
N ALA A 238 8.61 22.62 11.10
CA ALA A 238 9.04 23.92 11.58
C ALA A 238 7.90 24.96 11.80
N VAL A 239 6.62 24.69 11.47
CA VAL A 239 5.57 25.74 11.47
C VAL A 239 4.13 25.30 11.86
N SER A 240 3.81 24.05 12.23
CA SER A 240 2.39 23.70 12.51
C SER A 240 2.15 23.01 13.85
N THR A 241 1.26 23.61 14.66
CA THR A 241 0.69 23.02 15.88
C THR A 241 -0.27 21.85 15.60
N GLU A 242 -0.67 21.64 14.33
CA GLU A 242 -1.66 20.63 13.95
C GLU A 242 -1.29 19.93 12.61
N VAL A 243 -0.42 18.93 12.68
CA VAL A 243 0.05 18.13 11.52
C VAL A 243 -1.10 17.61 10.66
N HIS A 244 -2.19 17.16 11.30
CA HIS A 244 -3.35 16.59 10.62
C HIS A 244 -4.12 17.60 9.76
N GLU A 245 -4.18 18.88 10.13
CA GLU A 245 -4.83 19.92 9.32
C GLU A 245 -3.96 20.35 8.14
N ALA A 246 -2.64 20.38 8.32
CA ALA A 246 -1.70 20.57 7.22
C ALA A 246 -1.82 19.43 6.20
N LEU A 247 -1.87 18.18 6.67
CA LEU A 247 -2.11 17.01 5.83
C LEU A 247 -3.46 17.08 5.11
N ALA A 248 -4.53 17.41 5.82
CA ALA A 248 -5.86 17.53 5.21
C ALA A 248 -5.86 18.58 4.10
N THR A 249 -5.21 19.72 4.33
CA THR A 249 -5.10 20.80 3.35
C THR A 249 -4.27 20.38 2.12
N ALA A 250 -3.15 19.69 2.32
CA ALA A 250 -2.30 19.20 1.23
C ALA A 250 -2.97 18.08 0.40
N LEU A 251 -3.68 17.17 1.05
CA LEU A 251 -4.30 16.01 0.40
C LEU A 251 -5.61 16.33 -0.31
N LEU A 252 -6.38 17.31 0.16
CA LEU A 252 -7.72 17.62 -0.35
C LEU A 252 -7.78 17.76 -1.89
N PRO A 253 -6.97 18.60 -2.57
CA PRO A 253 -7.03 18.73 -4.02
C PRO A 253 -6.62 17.45 -4.77
N LEU A 254 -5.68 16.68 -4.22
CA LEU A 254 -5.21 15.42 -4.80
C LEU A 254 -6.30 14.35 -4.73
N LEU A 255 -6.98 14.26 -3.59
CA LEU A 255 -8.01 13.27 -3.32
C LEU A 255 -9.24 13.46 -4.20
N HIS A 256 -9.69 14.69 -4.41
CA HIS A 256 -10.84 14.96 -5.29
C HIS A 256 -10.67 14.35 -6.68
N THR A 257 -9.49 14.53 -7.28
CA THR A 257 -9.21 14.08 -8.64
C THR A 257 -9.14 12.55 -8.73
N VAL A 258 -8.38 11.90 -7.84
CA VAL A 258 -8.17 10.45 -7.91
C VAL A 258 -9.40 9.66 -7.46
N LEU A 259 -10.13 10.16 -6.44
CA LEU A 259 -11.29 9.46 -5.89
C LEU A 259 -12.51 9.54 -6.80
N GLU A 260 -12.61 10.56 -7.66
CA GLU A 260 -13.64 10.61 -8.70
C GLU A 260 -13.50 9.43 -9.68
N THR A 261 -12.28 9.18 -10.17
CA THR A 261 -11.98 8.04 -11.05
C THR A 261 -12.32 6.72 -10.34
N ILE A 262 -11.87 6.55 -9.10
CA ILE A 262 -12.12 5.33 -8.32
C ILE A 262 -13.62 5.14 -8.04
N SER A 263 -14.37 6.21 -7.76
CA SER A 263 -15.81 6.13 -7.49
C SER A 263 -16.58 5.65 -8.71
N GLY A 264 -16.22 6.13 -9.90
CA GLY A 264 -16.81 5.69 -11.17
C GLY A 264 -16.54 4.21 -11.47
N LEU A 265 -15.38 3.68 -11.08
CA LEU A 265 -15.03 2.27 -11.28
C LEU A 265 -15.65 1.33 -10.24
N GLN A 266 -16.02 1.83 -9.06
CA GLN A 266 -16.58 1.02 -7.97
C GLN A 266 -18.09 0.78 -8.09
N ARG A 267 -18.82 1.69 -8.73
CA ARG A 267 -20.28 1.71 -8.82
C ARG A 267 -20.77 0.99 -10.06
#